data_AF-C4YU09-F1
#
_entry.id   AF-C4YU09-F1
#
_cell.length_a   1.000
_cell.length_b   1.000
_cell.length_c   1.000
_cell.angle_alpha   90.00
_cell.angle_beta   90.00
_cell.angle_gamma   90.00
#
_symmetry.space_group_name_H-M   'P 1'
#
loop_
_entity.id
_entity.type
_entity.pdbx_description
1 polymer ?
#
loop_
_entity_poly.entity_id
_entity_poly.type
_entity_poly.pdbx_seq_one_letter_code
_entity_poly.pdbx_strand_id
1 'polypeptide(L)' 'MISNSNTPFIRNLYKNFNISIIKVKYSMPEHNKISDEVVITNYQLPQ' A
#
# COMPACT_ATOMS: atom_id res chain seq x y z
N MET A 1 1.46 -6.65 8.39
CA MET A 1 0.70 -5.69 7.54
C MET A 1 1.68 -4.68 7.00
N ILE A 2 1.61 -4.36 5.71
CA ILE A 2 2.50 -3.41 5.03
C ILE A 2 1.64 -2.41 4.25
N SER A 3 2.03 -1.12 4.22
CA SER A 3 1.43 -0.10 3.36
C SER A 3 2.43 0.44 2.35
N ASN A 4 2.00 0.77 1.13
CA ASN A 4 2.87 1.31 0.08
C ASN A 4 2.06 2.05 -1.01
N SER A 5 2.76 2.78 -1.89
CA SER A 5 2.16 3.49 -3.02
C SER A 5 1.40 2.52 -3.93
N ASN A 6 0.20 2.90 -4.39
CA ASN A 6 -0.58 2.13 -5.34
C ASN A 6 0.02 2.19 -6.76
N THR A 7 1.07 1.41 -7.00
CA THR A 7 1.72 1.30 -8.31
C THR A 7 1.53 -0.09 -8.92
N PRO A 8 1.61 -0.25 -10.26
CA PRO A 8 1.55 -1.56 -10.91
C PRO A 8 2.62 -2.53 -10.38
N PHE A 9 3.83 -2.03 -10.10
CA PHE A 9 4.92 -2.82 -9.52
C PHE A 9 4.53 -3.41 -8.16
N ILE A 10 4.07 -2.57 -7.23
CA ILE A 10 3.68 -3.01 -5.88
C ILE A 10 2.50 -3.99 -5.94
N ARG A 11 1.49 -3.72 -6.76
CA ARG A 11 0.34 -4.63 -6.91
C ARG A 11 0.75 -6.00 -7.46
N ASN A 12 1.69 -6.03 -8.41
CA ASN A 12 2.18 -7.29 -8.96
C ASN A 12 3.08 -8.04 -7.95
N LEU A 13 3.93 -7.32 -7.22
CA LEU A 13 4.80 -7.90 -6.20
C LEU A 13 4.00 -8.64 -5.11
N TYR A 14 2.87 -8.08 -4.70
CA TYR A 14 2.00 -8.67 -3.67
C TYR A 14 0.71 -9.28 -4.22
N LYS A 15 0.67 -9.69 -5.50
CA LYS A 15 -0.56 -10.16 -6.16
C LYS A 15 -1.27 -11.34 -5.49
N ASN A 16 -0.55 -12.12 -4.68
CA ASN A 16 -1.08 -13.29 -3.96
C ASN A 16 -1.54 -12.97 -2.53
N PHE A 17 -1.44 -11.71 -2.09
CA PHE A 17 -1.88 -11.24 -0.78
C PHE A 17 -3.18 -10.46 -0.91
N ASN A 18 -3.84 -10.22 0.23
CA ASN A 18 -5.01 -9.35 0.25
C ASN A 18 -4.54 -7.90 0.16
N ILE A 19 -4.99 -7.22 -0.89
CA ILE A 19 -4.67 -5.81 -1.16
C ILE A 19 -5.96 -4.98 -1.05
N SER A 20 -5.93 -3.92 -0.25
CA SER A 20 -6.98 -2.90 -0.22
C SER A 20 -6.40 -1.55 -0.62
N ILE A 21 -7.07 -0.83 -1.53
CA ILE A 21 -6.67 0.51 -1.94
C ILE A 21 -7.40 1.53 -1.06
N ILE A 22 -6.67 2.50 -0.53
CA ILE A 22 -7.19 3.57 0.31
C ILE A 22 -6.69 4.93 -0.18
N LYS A 23 -7.49 5.99 0.00
CA LYS A 23 -7.02 7.37 -0.17
C LYS A 23 -6.39 7.86 1.11
N VAL A 24 -5.16 8.37 1.00
CA VAL A 24 -4.41 8.96 2.10
C VAL A 24 -4.14 10.42 1.80
N LYS A 25 -4.42 11.30 2.77
CA LYS A 25 -3.99 12.69 2.74
C LYS A 25 -2.72 12.83 3.57
N TYR A 26 -1.59 13.07 2.91
CA TYR A 26 -0.33 13.36 3.58
C TYR A 26 -0.38 14.77 4.17
N SER A 27 -0.02 14.90 5.45
CA SER A 27 -0.04 16.19 6.17
C SER A 27 1.33 16.86 6.23
N MET A 28 2.34 16.31 5.54
CA MET A 28 3.66 16.91 5.47
C MET A 28 3.62 18.12 4.52
N PRO A 29 4.07 19.32 4.92
CA PRO A 29 3.96 20.53 4.10
C PRO A 29 4.56 20.37 2.69
N GLU A 30 5.74 19.76 2.57
CA GLU A 30 6.44 19.52 1.31
C GLU A 30 5.77 18.43 0.44
N HIS A 31 4.88 17.64 1.04
CA HIS A 31 4.22 16.51 0.41
C HIS A 31 2.72 16.52 0.69
N ASN A 32 2.11 17.70 0.81
CA ASN A 32 0.68 17.83 1.09
C ASN A 32 -0.10 17.43 -0.16
N LYS A 33 -0.39 16.13 -0.26
CA LYS A 33 -1.06 15.52 -1.39
C LYS A 33 -2.06 14.48 -0.92
N ILE A 34 -3.07 14.25 -1.74
CA ILE A 34 -3.92 13.08 -1.65
C ILE A 34 -3.33 12.03 -2.59
N SER A 35 -3.10 10.83 -2.08
CA SER A 35 -2.50 9.71 -2.81
C SER A 35 -3.35 8.46 -2.63
N ASP A 36 -3.35 7.60 -3.63
CA ASP A 36 -3.87 6.24 -3.49
C ASP A 36 -2.75 5.34 -2.98
N GLU A 37 -2.96 4.73 -1.82
CA GLU A 37 -2.04 3.81 -1.18
C GLU A 37 -2.68 2.42 -1.12
N VAL A 38 -1.86 1.38 -1.05
CA VAL A 38 -2.29 0.01 -0.80
C VAL A 38 -1.96 -0.40 0.62
N VAL A 39 -2.88 -1.14 1.25
CA VAL A 39 -2.65 -1.90 2.48
C VAL A 39 -2.64 -3.38 2.11
N ILE A 40 -1.50 -4.04 2.36
CA ILE A 40 -1.29 -5.46 2.16
C ILE A 40 -1.34 -6.16 3.52
N THR A 41 -2.18 -7.18 3.64
CA THR A 41 -2.36 -7.94 4.88
C THR A 41 -1.93 -9.41 4.72
N ASN A 42 -2.35 -10.30 5.62
CA ASN A 42 -2.18 -11.77 5.53
C ASN A 42 -0.78 -12.28 5.15
N TYR A 43 0.27 -11.59 5.59
CA TYR A 43 1.63 -12.10 5.56
C TYR A 43 1.75 -13.31 6.47
N GLN A 44 2.10 -14.46 5.89
CA GLN A 44 2.50 -15.65 6.64
C GLN A 44 4.03 -15.70 6.63
N LEU A 45 4.64 -15.84 7.80
CA LEU A 45 6.04 -16.22 7.88
C LEU A 45 6.17 -17.68 7.44
N PRO A 46 7.27 -18.06 6.77
CA PRO A 46 7.59 -19.47 6.58
C PRO A 46 7.57 -20.18 7.94
N GLN A 47 6.93 -21.34 8.01
CA GLN A 47 6.98 -22.21 9.18
C GLN A 47 8.37 -22.82 9.35
#